data_AF-A0A0S7X608-F1
#
_entry.id   AF-A0A0S7X608-F1
#
_cell.length_a   1.000
_cell.length_b   1.000
_cell.length_c   1.000
_cell.angle_alpha   90.00
_cell.angle_beta   90.00
_cell.angle_gamma   90.00
#
_symmetry.space_group_name_H-M   'P 1'
#
loop_
_entity.id
_entity.type
_entity.pdbx_description
1 polymer ?
#
loop_
_entity_poly.entity_id
_entity_poly.type
_entity_poly.pdbx_seq_one_letter_code
_entity_poly.pdbx_strand_id
1 'polypeptide(L)'
;DSPRTESVMLSTGLFQLGADYSMQNYYPYPRRSSRMHFGPFTQFAARDFGRGRVAAYTDSTTLSNFSALHPGRAELVLATVDWVGRTHSRGTWRWVLGSLGVLLLAGAVTAFLWLPDRVGGTSLLAAGVVFGCAVALAVVRTSVRGNFALPKPHTKPTHVAFLREGCEYELPIEDFVRDREKSFDLVYQWVLRLRYFPRVRRTLADALQDDLVVMVNPVGGFGARDLRRLHRYVESGGKVLVLLRQPSATPALKRLFDMFDLRVDPGPFEYFERVSHAADTQGLLDIFQLEIDPSVVCRRKALVAADGQSTGVVADGVVVRGGKTLYRMAGLPVAAMYEAGDGKLLVIGFGELFRDSAMGHTNATLPDEQLKARFRLLFKLLQFLLPPEEHLPQAVLHEVKTDTAWMK
;
A
#
# COMPACT_ATOMS: atom_id res chain seq x y z
N ASP A 1 2.95 -6.53 -34.43
CA ASP A 1 3.56 -7.54 -33.55
C ASP A 1 4.56 -8.41 -34.31
N SER A 2 5.70 -8.70 -33.68
CA SER A 2 6.62 -9.71 -34.22
C SER A 2 6.00 -11.08 -33.99
N PRO A 3 5.95 -11.99 -34.99
CA PRO A 3 5.40 -13.34 -34.85
C PRO A 3 6.19 -14.23 -33.87
N ARG A 4 7.21 -13.68 -33.22
CA ARG A 4 8.10 -14.38 -32.29
C ARG A 4 7.99 -13.87 -30.84
N THR A 5 7.12 -12.91 -30.54
CA THR A 5 6.92 -12.36 -29.18
C THR A 5 5.47 -12.57 -28.75
N GLU A 6 5.25 -13.09 -27.55
CA GLU A 6 3.90 -13.27 -27.00
C GLU A 6 3.51 -11.99 -26.25
N SER A 7 2.40 -11.38 -26.64
CA SER A 7 1.79 -10.27 -25.89
C SER A 7 1.09 -10.84 -24.65
N VAL A 8 1.70 -10.64 -23.49
CA VAL A 8 1.14 -11.03 -22.18
C VAL A 8 0.02 -10.08 -21.78
N MET A 9 0.19 -8.80 -22.06
CA MET A 9 -0.80 -7.76 -21.82
C MET A 9 -0.96 -6.91 -23.07
N LEU A 10 -2.16 -6.92 -23.63
CA LEU A 10 -2.57 -6.06 -24.73
C LEU A 10 -3.56 -5.03 -24.19
N SER A 11 -3.21 -3.75 -24.30
CA SER A 11 -4.18 -2.68 -24.12
C SER A 11 -4.94 -2.51 -25.43
N THR A 12 -6.27 -2.35 -25.38
CA THR A 12 -7.12 -2.10 -26.55
C THR A 12 -7.85 -0.75 -26.51
N GLY A 13 -7.73 -0.01 -25.41
CA GLY A 13 -8.54 1.19 -25.15
C GLY A 13 -7.76 2.34 -24.50
N LEU A 14 -6.43 2.38 -24.68
CA LEU A 14 -5.59 3.45 -24.15
C LEU A 14 -4.93 4.25 -25.28
N PHE A 15 -4.54 5.48 -24.94
CA PHE A 15 -3.67 6.26 -25.80
C PHE A 15 -2.21 5.96 -25.47
N GLN A 16 -1.37 5.92 -26.49
CA GLN A 16 0.08 5.86 -26.37
C GLN A 16 0.73 7.07 -27.02
N LEU A 17 1.86 7.49 -26.46
CA LEU A 17 2.73 8.51 -27.02
C LEU A 17 4.16 7.98 -26.98
N GLY A 18 4.91 8.13 -28.07
CA GLY A 18 6.31 7.72 -28.12
C GLY A 18 7.18 8.53 -27.16
N ALA A 19 8.35 7.99 -26.81
CA ALA A 19 9.35 8.70 -26.03
C ALA A 19 9.77 10.01 -26.71
N ASP A 20 9.96 11.06 -25.91
CA ASP A 20 10.40 12.36 -26.39
C ASP A 20 11.88 12.58 -26.03
N TYR A 21 12.77 12.35 -27.00
CA TYR A 21 14.21 12.48 -26.82
C TYR A 21 14.70 13.92 -26.57
N SER A 22 13.82 14.92 -26.66
CA SER A 22 14.14 16.29 -26.28
C SER A 22 13.98 16.57 -24.78
N MET A 23 13.35 15.66 -24.03
CA MET A 23 13.08 15.79 -22.60
C MET A 23 14.09 14.99 -21.76
N GLN A 24 14.50 15.53 -20.61
CA GLN A 24 15.54 14.91 -19.76
C GLN A 24 15.18 13.51 -19.26
N ASN A 25 13.89 13.25 -19.03
CA ASN A 25 13.38 11.95 -18.58
C ASN A 25 12.74 11.13 -19.70
N TYR A 26 12.85 11.58 -20.96
CA TYR A 26 12.21 11.00 -22.15
C TYR A 26 10.68 10.85 -22.08
N TYR A 27 10.06 11.39 -21.02
CA TYR A 27 8.64 11.26 -20.73
C TYR A 27 7.94 12.55 -21.15
N PRO A 28 7.22 12.55 -22.29
CA PRO A 28 6.49 13.72 -22.74
C PRO A 28 5.45 14.12 -21.69
N TYR A 29 5.20 15.42 -21.55
CA TYR A 29 4.13 15.89 -20.68
C TYR A 29 2.79 15.28 -21.13
N PRO A 30 1.99 14.71 -20.21
CA PRO A 30 0.69 14.12 -20.54
C PRO A 30 -0.28 15.23 -20.94
N ARG A 31 -0.29 15.55 -22.22
CA ARG A 31 -1.18 16.52 -22.86
C ARG A 31 -1.80 15.86 -24.07
N ARG A 32 -3.07 16.14 -24.33
CA ARG A 32 -3.72 15.70 -25.57
C ARG A 32 -2.92 16.25 -26.75
N SER A 33 -2.39 15.35 -27.56
CA SER A 33 -1.57 15.66 -28.71
C SER A 33 -2.07 14.86 -29.91
N SER A 34 -2.03 15.46 -31.09
CA SER A 34 -2.31 14.76 -32.35
C SER A 34 -1.32 13.64 -32.65
N ARG A 35 -0.17 13.60 -31.95
CA ARG A 35 0.82 12.51 -32.04
C ARG A 35 0.46 11.29 -31.18
N MET A 36 -0.59 11.37 -30.37
CA MET A 36 -1.05 10.23 -29.58
C MET A 36 -1.78 9.24 -30.49
N HIS A 37 -1.49 7.96 -30.32
CA HIS A 37 -2.17 6.90 -31.04
C HIS A 37 -3.16 6.22 -30.10
N PHE A 38 -4.40 6.10 -30.52
CA PHE A 38 -5.43 5.32 -29.83
C PHE A 38 -5.56 3.95 -30.47
N GLY A 39 -5.67 2.91 -29.64
CA GLY A 39 -5.96 1.56 -30.11
C GLY A 39 -5.04 0.51 -29.49
N PRO A 40 -4.92 -0.67 -30.13
CA PRO A 40 -4.21 -1.78 -29.54
C PRO A 40 -2.70 -1.56 -29.50
N PHE A 41 -2.10 -1.78 -28.34
CA PHE A 41 -0.65 -1.89 -28.20
C PHE A 41 -0.27 -2.86 -27.08
N THR A 42 0.88 -3.51 -27.26
CA THR A 42 1.41 -4.46 -26.28
C THR A 42 2.00 -3.68 -25.11
N GLN A 43 1.47 -3.88 -23.91
CA GLN A 43 1.98 -3.30 -22.67
C GLN A 43 3.01 -4.18 -21.97
N PHE A 44 2.90 -5.50 -22.18
CA PHE A 44 3.81 -6.48 -21.63
C PHE A 44 4.00 -7.59 -22.67
N ALA A 45 5.23 -7.80 -23.09
CA ALA A 45 5.66 -8.90 -23.95
C ALA A 45 6.57 -9.86 -23.19
N ALA A 46 6.46 -11.15 -23.51
CA ALA A 46 7.35 -12.18 -22.98
C ALA A 46 7.79 -13.11 -24.10
N ARG A 47 8.97 -13.70 -23.94
CA ARG A 47 9.54 -14.66 -24.90
C ARG A 47 10.59 -15.57 -24.27
N ASP A 48 10.59 -16.84 -24.66
CA ASP A 48 11.74 -17.73 -24.45
C ASP A 48 12.87 -17.41 -25.46
N PHE A 49 14.11 -17.34 -24.97
CA PHE A 49 15.30 -17.18 -25.80
C PHE A 49 16.41 -18.16 -25.36
N GLY A 50 16.71 -19.13 -26.23
CA GLY A 50 17.69 -20.18 -25.92
C GLY A 50 17.25 -21.07 -24.75
N ARG A 51 17.93 -20.94 -23.61
CA ARG A 51 17.58 -21.62 -22.34
C ARG A 51 16.91 -20.69 -21.33
N GLY A 52 16.86 -19.39 -21.62
CA GLY A 52 16.34 -18.36 -20.74
C GLY A 52 15.05 -17.74 -21.27
N ARG A 53 14.63 -16.68 -20.58
CA ARG A 53 13.38 -15.96 -20.80
C ARG A 53 13.61 -14.48 -20.72
N VAL A 54 12.87 -13.73 -21.52
CA VAL A 54 12.90 -12.26 -21.52
C VAL A 54 11.47 -11.76 -21.38
N ALA A 55 11.28 -10.82 -20.48
CA ALA A 55 10.05 -10.09 -20.23
C ALA A 55 10.34 -8.60 -20.43
N ALA A 56 9.46 -7.90 -21.16
CA ALA A 56 9.60 -6.47 -21.43
C ALA A 56 8.23 -5.79 -21.30
N TYR A 57 8.18 -4.65 -20.61
CA TYR A 57 6.98 -3.88 -20.34
C TYR A 57 7.16 -2.44 -20.85
N THR A 58 6.07 -1.79 -21.26
CA THR A 58 6.12 -0.45 -21.87
C THR A 58 5.75 0.68 -20.91
N ASP A 59 5.14 0.37 -19.76
CA ASP A 59 4.75 1.35 -18.74
C ASP A 59 5.59 1.16 -17.48
N SER A 60 6.50 2.10 -17.22
CA SER A 60 7.31 2.06 -16.00
C SER A 60 6.47 2.17 -14.73
N THR A 61 5.29 2.77 -14.80
CA THR A 61 4.37 2.91 -13.66
C THR A 61 4.08 1.56 -13.01
N THR A 62 4.05 0.46 -13.77
CA THR A 62 3.81 -0.87 -13.20
C THR A 62 4.94 -1.34 -12.28
N LEU A 63 6.18 -0.88 -12.50
CA LEU A 63 7.37 -1.23 -11.71
C LEU A 63 7.98 -0.06 -10.95
N SER A 64 7.33 1.11 -10.96
CA SER A 64 7.80 2.27 -10.21
C SER A 64 7.59 2.07 -8.72
N ASN A 65 8.60 2.48 -7.94
CA ASN A 65 8.57 2.44 -6.47
C ASN A 65 7.29 3.05 -5.87
N PHE A 66 6.73 4.09 -6.51
CA PHE A 66 5.56 4.80 -6.02
C PHE A 66 4.26 3.98 -6.06
N SER A 67 4.25 2.87 -6.80
CA SER A 67 3.05 2.06 -6.96
C SER A 67 3.33 0.56 -6.95
N ALA A 68 4.58 0.14 -6.76
CA ALA A 68 4.97 -1.27 -6.75
C ALA A 68 4.13 -2.15 -5.79
N LEU A 69 3.60 -1.56 -4.73
CA LEU A 69 2.74 -2.23 -3.74
C LEU A 69 1.26 -1.87 -3.84
N HIS A 70 0.81 -1.33 -4.98
CA HIS A 70 -0.61 -1.28 -5.28
C HIS A 70 -1.12 -2.70 -5.58
N PRO A 71 -2.39 -3.02 -5.26
CA PRO A 71 -2.96 -4.34 -5.47
C PRO A 71 -2.74 -4.84 -6.90
N GLY A 72 -2.24 -6.08 -7.04
CA GLY A 72 -1.98 -6.72 -8.33
C GLY A 72 -0.63 -6.40 -8.95
N ARG A 73 0.04 -5.30 -8.57
CA ARG A 73 1.34 -4.91 -9.16
C ARG A 73 2.47 -5.72 -8.57
N ALA A 74 2.54 -5.86 -7.25
CA ALA A 74 3.55 -6.67 -6.58
C ALA A 74 3.52 -8.11 -7.06
N GLU A 75 2.32 -8.68 -7.21
CA GLU A 75 2.09 -10.02 -7.74
C GLU A 75 2.57 -10.15 -9.18
N LEU A 76 2.29 -9.16 -10.04
CA LEU A 76 2.77 -9.13 -11.41
C LEU A 76 4.30 -9.07 -11.47
N VAL A 77 4.95 -8.25 -10.63
CA VAL A 77 6.42 -8.17 -10.57
C VAL A 77 7.00 -9.51 -10.13
N LEU A 78 6.52 -10.06 -9.02
CA LEU A 78 7.01 -11.31 -8.45
C LEU A 78 6.79 -12.49 -9.40
N ALA A 79 5.62 -12.57 -10.03
CA ALA A 79 5.33 -13.59 -11.04
C ALA A 79 6.23 -13.44 -12.28
N THR A 80 6.54 -12.21 -12.69
CA THR A 80 7.46 -11.95 -13.80
C THR A 80 8.88 -12.39 -13.47
N VAL A 81 9.38 -12.04 -12.29
CA VAL A 81 10.71 -12.44 -11.82
C VAL A 81 10.81 -13.96 -11.69
N ASP A 82 9.81 -14.61 -11.08
CA ASP A 82 9.73 -16.06 -10.98
C ASP A 82 9.68 -16.73 -12.37
N TRP A 83 8.87 -16.20 -13.28
CA TRP A 83 8.77 -16.74 -14.64
C TRP A 83 10.08 -16.62 -15.42
N VAL A 84 10.77 -15.47 -15.34
CA VAL A 84 12.08 -15.26 -15.97
C VAL A 84 13.16 -16.14 -15.35
N GLY A 85 13.13 -16.33 -14.02
CA GLY A 85 14.09 -17.15 -13.29
C GLY A 85 13.99 -18.66 -13.55
N ARG A 86 12.87 -19.12 -14.12
CA ARG A 86 12.66 -20.54 -14.44
C ARG A 86 13.37 -20.94 -15.73
N THR A 87 14.12 -22.03 -15.66
CA THR A 87 14.63 -22.71 -16.86
C THR A 87 13.59 -23.61 -17.48
N HIS A 88 13.58 -23.67 -18.80
CA HIS A 88 12.72 -24.56 -19.56
C HIS A 88 13.05 -26.04 -19.24
N SER A 89 12.14 -26.79 -18.60
CA SER A 89 12.15 -28.25 -18.78
C SER A 89 11.61 -28.49 -20.19
N ARG A 90 12.50 -28.78 -21.14
CA ARG A 90 12.11 -28.97 -22.53
C ARG A 90 11.16 -30.17 -22.65
N GLY A 91 9.91 -29.89 -22.97
CA GLY A 91 9.19 -30.49 -24.10
C GLY A 91 8.75 -31.95 -24.04
N THR A 92 9.41 -32.84 -23.30
CA THR A 92 9.13 -34.30 -23.41
C THR A 92 7.72 -34.64 -22.96
N TRP A 93 7.25 -34.02 -21.87
CA TRP A 93 5.90 -34.30 -21.36
C TRP A 93 4.78 -33.83 -22.30
N ARG A 94 4.99 -32.73 -23.06
CA ARG A 94 3.99 -32.24 -24.02
C ARG A 94 3.81 -33.23 -25.17
N TRP A 95 4.90 -33.81 -25.65
CA TRP A 95 4.87 -34.85 -26.67
C TRP A 95 4.27 -36.15 -26.13
N VAL A 96 4.65 -36.56 -24.91
CA VAL A 96 4.06 -37.74 -24.26
C VAL A 96 2.55 -37.60 -24.07
N LEU A 97 2.08 -36.46 -23.53
CA LEU A 97 0.66 -36.17 -23.38
C LEU A 97 -0.07 -36.05 -24.73
N GLY A 98 0.57 -35.42 -25.72
CA GLY A 98 0.03 -35.29 -27.07
C GLY A 98 -0.15 -36.66 -27.74
N SER A 99 0.89 -37.50 -27.68
CA SER A 99 0.83 -38.88 -28.19
C SER A 99 -0.21 -39.72 -27.46
N LEU A 100 -0.31 -39.61 -26.13
CA LEU A 100 -1.34 -40.29 -25.36
C LEU A 100 -2.75 -39.83 -25.77
N GLY A 101 -2.95 -38.51 -25.96
CA GLY A 101 -4.22 -37.95 -26.44
C GLY A 101 -4.60 -38.48 -27.82
N VAL A 102 -3.64 -38.56 -28.75
CA VAL A 102 -3.86 -39.14 -30.08
C VAL A 102 -4.21 -40.62 -30.00
N LEU A 103 -3.51 -41.40 -29.16
CA LEU A 103 -3.79 -42.82 -28.96
C LEU A 103 -5.20 -43.06 -28.38
N LEU A 104 -5.59 -42.25 -27.39
CA LEU A 104 -6.93 -42.33 -26.79
C LEU A 104 -8.03 -41.95 -27.80
N LEU A 105 -7.79 -40.92 -28.63
CA LEU A 105 -8.73 -40.54 -29.69
C LEU A 105 -8.84 -41.63 -30.76
N ALA A 106 -7.73 -42.22 -31.19
CA ALA A 106 -7.72 -43.32 -32.14
C ALA A 106 -8.44 -44.55 -31.58
N GLY A 107 -8.25 -44.87 -30.29
CA GLY A 107 -8.98 -45.91 -29.57
C GLY A 107 -10.49 -45.64 -29.51
N ALA A 108 -10.89 -44.38 -29.25
CA ALA A 108 -12.30 -44.00 -29.19
C ALA A 108 -12.97 -44.07 -30.58
N VAL A 109 -12.28 -43.64 -31.63
CA VAL A 109 -12.76 -43.72 -33.02
C VAL A 109 -12.85 -45.17 -33.49
N THR A 110 -11.85 -46.00 -33.20
CA THR A 110 -11.92 -47.43 -33.52
C THR A 110 -13.05 -48.10 -32.76
N ALA A 111 -13.21 -47.89 -31.46
CA ALA A 111 -14.36 -48.40 -30.71
C ALA A 111 -15.71 -47.95 -31.32
N PHE A 112 -15.82 -46.68 -31.74
CA PHE A 112 -17.00 -46.15 -32.41
C PHE A 112 -17.31 -46.86 -33.75
N LEU A 113 -16.29 -47.16 -34.56
CA LEU A 113 -16.47 -47.84 -35.85
C LEU A 113 -16.92 -49.30 -35.70
N TRP A 114 -16.67 -49.92 -34.56
CA TRP A 114 -17.02 -51.32 -34.27
C TRP A 114 -18.36 -51.46 -33.51
N LEU A 115 -18.96 -50.37 -33.07
CA LEU A 115 -20.27 -50.39 -32.42
C LEU A 115 -21.41 -50.51 -33.46
N PRO A 116 -22.34 -51.46 -33.29
CA PRO A 116 -23.47 -51.64 -34.21
C PRO A 116 -24.49 -50.49 -34.14
N ASP A 117 -24.62 -49.84 -32.98
CA ASP A 117 -25.47 -48.67 -32.79
C ASP A 117 -24.67 -47.36 -32.97
N ARG A 118 -24.92 -46.69 -34.09
CA ARG A 118 -24.26 -45.43 -34.47
C ARG A 118 -24.70 -44.25 -33.59
N VAL A 119 -25.92 -44.26 -33.05
CA VAL A 119 -26.44 -43.16 -32.23
C VAL A 119 -25.89 -43.25 -30.80
N GLY A 120 -25.90 -44.45 -30.21
CA GLY A 120 -25.22 -44.70 -28.94
C GLY A 120 -23.72 -44.45 -29.02
N GLY A 121 -23.08 -44.88 -30.11
CA GLY A 121 -21.64 -44.66 -30.35
C GLY A 121 -21.25 -43.18 -30.47
N THR A 122 -22.05 -42.36 -31.16
CA THR A 122 -21.77 -40.92 -31.32
C THR A 122 -21.93 -40.17 -29.99
N SER A 123 -22.94 -40.54 -29.21
CA SER A 123 -23.16 -39.98 -27.87
C SER A 123 -22.02 -40.33 -26.92
N LEU A 124 -21.52 -41.57 -26.95
CA LEU A 124 -20.39 -42.01 -26.14
C LEU A 124 -19.08 -41.32 -26.54
N LEU A 125 -18.84 -41.15 -27.85
CA LEU A 125 -17.69 -40.41 -28.37
C LEU A 125 -17.72 -38.94 -27.91
N ALA A 126 -18.89 -38.29 -28.04
CA ALA A 126 -19.07 -36.90 -27.59
C ALA A 126 -18.86 -36.76 -26.08
N ALA A 127 -19.42 -37.66 -25.27
CA ALA A 127 -19.21 -37.69 -23.83
C ALA A 127 -17.73 -37.90 -23.47
N GLY A 128 -17.03 -38.79 -24.17
CA GLY A 128 -15.60 -39.03 -24.00
C GLY A 128 -14.73 -37.81 -24.33
N VAL A 129 -15.04 -37.10 -25.41
CA VAL A 129 -14.36 -35.84 -25.78
C VAL A 129 -14.59 -34.76 -24.74
N VAL A 130 -15.84 -34.55 -24.31
CA VAL A 130 -16.17 -33.55 -23.29
C VAL A 130 -15.48 -33.87 -21.96
N PHE A 131 -15.53 -35.13 -21.52
CA PHE A 131 -14.86 -35.59 -20.31
C PHE A 131 -13.34 -35.44 -20.41
N GLY A 132 -12.74 -35.83 -21.53
CA GLY A 132 -11.31 -35.67 -21.79
C GLY A 132 -10.87 -34.21 -21.76
N CYS A 133 -11.63 -33.31 -22.38
CA CYS A 133 -11.41 -31.86 -22.31
C CYS A 133 -11.50 -31.33 -20.87
N ALA A 134 -12.52 -31.76 -20.11
CA ALA A 134 -12.69 -31.36 -18.71
C ALA A 134 -11.51 -31.82 -17.83
N VAL A 135 -11.07 -33.07 -17.99
CA VAL A 135 -9.89 -33.61 -17.28
C VAL A 135 -8.62 -32.87 -17.69
N ALA A 136 -8.40 -32.63 -18.98
CA ALA A 136 -7.24 -31.89 -19.47
C ALA A 136 -7.20 -30.46 -18.89
N LEU A 137 -8.33 -29.76 -18.89
CA LEU A 137 -8.45 -28.43 -18.27
C LEU A 137 -8.18 -28.48 -16.77
N ALA A 138 -8.69 -29.48 -16.06
CA ALA A 138 -8.44 -29.65 -14.63
C ALA A 138 -6.96 -29.93 -14.33
N VAL A 139 -6.32 -30.81 -15.10
CA VAL A 139 -4.89 -31.13 -14.97
C VAL A 139 -4.02 -29.91 -15.29
N VAL A 140 -4.30 -29.20 -16.39
CA VAL A 140 -3.58 -27.97 -16.76
C VAL A 140 -3.76 -26.92 -15.67
N ARG A 141 -4.99 -26.68 -15.20
CA ARG A 141 -5.27 -25.70 -14.14
C ARG A 141 -4.52 -26.03 -12.85
N THR A 142 -4.52 -27.29 -12.44
CA THR A 142 -3.86 -27.75 -11.22
C THR A 142 -2.34 -27.65 -11.36
N SER A 143 -1.81 -28.05 -12.52
CA SER A 143 -0.39 -27.95 -12.84
C SER A 143 0.08 -26.51 -12.91
N VAL A 144 -0.71 -25.60 -13.49
CA VAL A 144 -0.39 -24.17 -13.53
C VAL A 144 -0.41 -23.59 -12.11
N ARG A 145 -1.44 -23.88 -11.31
CA ARG A 145 -1.52 -23.40 -9.92
C ARG A 145 -0.38 -23.90 -9.04
N GLY A 146 -0.01 -25.18 -9.18
CA GLY A 146 1.07 -25.78 -8.40
C GLY A 146 2.45 -25.29 -8.85
N ASN A 147 2.66 -25.13 -10.16
CA ASN A 147 3.94 -24.72 -10.67
C ASN A 147 4.14 -23.20 -10.60
N PHE A 148 3.13 -22.35 -10.76
CA PHE A 148 3.26 -20.89 -10.80
C PHE A 148 2.73 -20.20 -9.53
N ALA A 149 2.96 -20.80 -8.36
CA ALA A 149 2.73 -20.10 -7.10
C ALA A 149 3.69 -18.92 -6.96
N LEU A 150 3.23 -17.82 -6.36
CA LEU A 150 4.10 -16.67 -6.09
C LEU A 150 5.28 -17.08 -5.19
N PRO A 151 6.48 -16.49 -5.42
CA PRO A 151 7.61 -16.65 -4.52
C PRO A 151 7.21 -16.42 -3.07
N LYS A 152 7.67 -17.30 -2.17
CA LYS A 152 7.47 -17.10 -0.73
C LYS A 152 8.54 -16.14 -0.22
N PRO A 153 8.19 -15.17 0.64
CA PRO A 153 9.18 -14.31 1.29
C PRO A 153 10.24 -15.13 2.03
N HIS A 154 11.51 -14.76 1.89
CA HIS A 154 12.61 -15.39 2.62
C HIS A 154 12.65 -15.00 4.10
N THR A 155 12.15 -13.80 4.42
CA THR A 155 11.99 -13.29 5.79
C THR A 155 10.55 -12.85 5.98
N LYS A 156 10.08 -12.79 7.24
CA LYS A 156 8.74 -12.26 7.55
C LYS A 156 8.73 -10.77 7.17
N PRO A 157 7.91 -10.33 6.21
CA PRO A 157 7.80 -8.91 5.91
C PRO A 157 7.11 -8.18 7.05
N THR A 158 7.66 -7.03 7.45
CA THR A 158 6.98 -6.11 8.38
C THR A 158 5.94 -5.31 7.61
N HIS A 159 4.66 -5.50 7.93
CA HIS A 159 3.56 -4.84 7.26
C HIS A 159 3.07 -3.60 7.99
N VAL A 160 2.75 -2.56 7.21
CA VAL A 160 2.20 -1.30 7.71
C VAL A 160 0.83 -1.09 7.08
N ALA A 161 -0.22 -1.21 7.87
CA ALA A 161 -1.60 -1.00 7.43
C ALA A 161 -1.94 0.50 7.44
N PHE A 162 -2.28 1.05 6.28
CA PHE A 162 -2.94 2.34 6.17
C PHE A 162 -4.45 2.12 6.17
N LEU A 163 -5.10 2.49 7.28
CA LEU A 163 -6.51 2.26 7.52
C LEU A 163 -7.38 3.29 6.79
N ARG A 164 -8.35 2.84 5.98
CA ARG A 164 -9.33 3.70 5.31
C ARG A 164 -10.59 3.94 6.13
N GLU A 165 -11.05 2.94 6.88
CA GLU A 165 -12.24 3.07 7.71
C GLU A 165 -12.08 4.25 8.64
N GLY A 166 -13.01 5.19 8.55
CA GLY A 166 -13.06 6.35 9.43
C GLY A 166 -11.87 7.30 9.40
N CYS A 167 -11.01 7.23 8.38
CA CYS A 167 -9.83 8.08 8.22
C CYS A 167 -9.95 8.96 6.98
N GLU A 168 -9.54 10.22 7.06
CA GLU A 168 -9.69 11.21 5.99
C GLU A 168 -8.35 11.57 5.30
N TYR A 169 -8.04 10.82 4.25
CA TYR A 169 -6.89 11.03 3.38
C TYR A 169 -7.09 10.35 2.01
N GLU A 170 -6.23 10.65 1.05
CA GLU A 170 -6.20 10.03 -0.27
C GLU A 170 -4.87 9.28 -0.50
N LEU A 171 -4.97 8.18 -1.25
CA LEU A 171 -3.83 7.44 -1.82
C LEU A 171 -4.18 7.08 -3.27
N PRO A 172 -3.21 7.09 -4.20
CA PRO A 172 -3.46 6.81 -5.62
C PRO A 172 -3.62 5.32 -5.94
N ILE A 173 -4.35 4.58 -5.09
CA ILE A 173 -4.45 3.11 -5.19
C ILE A 173 -5.64 2.69 -6.04
N GLU A 174 -6.76 3.41 -5.95
CA GLU A 174 -7.97 3.13 -6.73
C GLU A 174 -8.17 4.10 -7.90
N ASP A 175 -7.70 5.34 -7.77
CA ASP A 175 -7.79 6.40 -8.78
C ASP A 175 -6.62 7.39 -8.61
N PHE A 176 -6.42 8.31 -9.54
CA PHE A 176 -5.50 9.43 -9.31
C PHE A 176 -5.97 10.26 -8.12
N VAL A 177 -5.03 10.74 -7.31
CA VAL A 177 -5.31 11.69 -6.22
C VAL A 177 -6.04 12.90 -6.79
N ARG A 178 -7.24 13.16 -6.28
CA ARG A 178 -8.09 14.28 -6.71
C ARG A 178 -7.76 15.52 -5.91
N ASP A 179 -7.50 15.34 -4.62
CA ASP A 179 -7.13 16.42 -3.70
C ASP A 179 -5.71 16.21 -3.16
N ARG A 180 -4.77 16.99 -3.71
CA ARG A 180 -3.36 16.94 -3.32
C ARG A 180 -3.16 17.35 -1.85
N GLU A 181 -4.05 18.15 -1.28
CA GLU A 181 -4.00 18.55 0.12
C GLU A 181 -4.49 17.45 1.08
N LYS A 182 -4.98 16.33 0.56
CA LYS A 182 -5.34 15.12 1.32
C LYS A 182 -4.40 13.95 1.04
N SER A 183 -3.41 14.12 0.18
CA SER A 183 -2.52 13.04 -0.25
C SER A 183 -1.44 12.72 0.78
N PHE A 184 -1.29 11.44 1.09
CA PHE A 184 -0.20 10.89 1.91
C PHE A 184 0.56 9.79 1.16
N ASP A 185 0.58 9.87 -0.17
CA ASP A 185 1.23 8.88 -1.04
C ASP A 185 2.73 8.78 -0.75
N LEU A 186 3.39 9.90 -0.48
CA LEU A 186 4.81 9.89 -0.09
C LEU A 186 5.02 9.13 1.22
N VAL A 187 4.18 9.31 2.23
CA VAL A 187 4.31 8.54 3.48
C VAL A 187 4.07 7.05 3.22
N TYR A 188 3.04 6.73 2.43
CA TYR A 188 2.71 5.37 2.04
C TYR A 188 3.90 4.68 1.35
N GLN A 189 4.61 5.38 0.47
CA GLN A 189 5.77 4.83 -0.22
C GLN A 189 7.02 4.79 0.65
N TRP A 190 7.26 5.83 1.44
CA TRP A 190 8.53 6.01 2.13
C TRP A 190 8.75 5.03 3.27
N VAL A 191 7.70 4.40 3.79
CA VAL A 191 7.87 3.26 4.72
C VAL A 191 8.69 2.11 4.09
N LEU A 192 8.71 1.97 2.76
CA LEU A 192 9.55 1.01 2.04
C LEU A 192 11.05 1.25 2.25
N ARG A 193 11.46 2.51 2.47
CA ARG A 193 12.87 2.86 2.76
C ARG A 193 13.35 2.26 4.08
N LEU A 194 12.42 1.91 4.96
CA LEU A 194 12.68 1.20 6.21
C LEU A 194 12.48 -0.32 6.08
N ARG A 195 12.31 -0.83 4.85
CA ARG A 195 11.94 -2.23 4.53
C ARG A 195 10.58 -2.63 5.11
N TYR A 196 9.69 -1.68 5.32
CA TYR A 196 8.31 -1.94 5.70
C TYR A 196 7.42 -1.98 4.47
N PHE A 197 6.45 -2.89 4.46
CA PHE A 197 5.60 -3.19 3.32
C PHE A 197 4.20 -2.61 3.56
N PRO A 198 3.90 -1.41 3.02
CA PRO A 198 2.61 -0.77 3.17
C PRO A 198 1.50 -1.59 2.53
N ARG A 199 0.33 -1.55 3.16
CA ARG A 199 -0.92 -2.10 2.65
C ARG A 199 -2.06 -1.17 2.96
N VAL A 200 -3.02 -1.06 2.07
CA VAL A 200 -4.29 -0.40 2.39
C VAL A 200 -5.29 -1.40 2.94
N ARG A 201 -5.90 -1.03 4.07
CA ARG A 201 -6.90 -1.85 4.75
C ARG A 201 -8.21 -1.07 4.82
N ARG A 202 -9.28 -1.70 4.32
CA ARG A 202 -10.60 -1.08 4.26
C ARG A 202 -11.31 -1.08 5.60
N THR A 203 -10.95 -2.00 6.50
CA THR A 203 -11.56 -2.14 7.82
C THR A 203 -10.50 -2.16 8.91
N LEU A 204 -10.87 -1.75 10.12
CA LEU A 204 -10.02 -1.83 11.30
C LEU A 204 -9.67 -3.29 11.60
N ALA A 205 -10.62 -4.21 11.47
CA ALA A 205 -10.40 -5.63 11.74
C ALA A 205 -9.28 -6.23 10.87
N ASP A 206 -9.17 -5.82 9.60
CA ASP A 206 -8.09 -6.25 8.72
C ASP A 206 -6.77 -5.52 9.05
N ALA A 207 -6.84 -4.24 9.44
CA ALA A 207 -5.65 -3.46 9.80
C ALA A 207 -4.94 -4.00 11.03
N LEU A 208 -5.68 -4.47 12.03
CA LEU A 208 -5.11 -5.03 13.27
C LEU A 208 -4.39 -6.37 13.06
N GLN A 209 -4.33 -6.91 11.84
CA GLN A 209 -3.53 -8.10 11.50
C GLN A 209 -2.09 -7.76 11.07
N ASP A 210 -1.78 -6.49 10.80
CA ASP A 210 -0.46 -6.05 10.37
C ASP A 210 0.37 -5.52 11.57
N ASP A 211 1.69 -5.36 11.40
CA ASP A 211 2.62 -5.05 12.50
C ASP A 211 2.55 -3.58 12.99
N LEU A 212 2.03 -2.67 12.15
CA LEU A 212 1.73 -1.29 12.50
C LEU A 212 0.47 -0.81 11.78
N VAL A 213 -0.44 -0.17 12.51
CA VAL A 213 -1.62 0.52 11.95
C VAL A 213 -1.37 2.02 11.90
N VAL A 214 -1.55 2.62 10.73
CA VAL A 214 -1.49 4.06 10.48
C VAL A 214 -2.91 4.57 10.25
N MET A 215 -3.34 5.49 11.10
CA MET A 215 -4.62 6.20 11.02
C MET A 215 -4.34 7.65 10.67
N VAL A 216 -4.67 8.05 9.46
CA VAL A 216 -4.49 9.44 9.00
C VAL A 216 -5.79 10.19 9.16
N ASN A 217 -5.78 11.18 10.03
CA ASN A 217 -6.93 12.01 10.37
C ASN A 217 -8.20 11.18 10.62
N PRO A 218 -8.25 10.38 11.70
CA PRO A 218 -9.48 9.68 12.04
C PRO A 218 -10.60 10.70 12.28
N VAL A 219 -11.68 10.61 11.49
CA VAL A 219 -12.84 11.51 11.52
C VAL A 219 -14.14 10.81 11.93
N GLY A 220 -14.19 9.48 11.95
CA GLY A 220 -15.25 8.75 12.64
C GLY A 220 -15.73 7.44 12.02
N GLY A 221 -16.66 6.75 12.67
CA GLY A 221 -17.17 5.43 12.26
C GLY A 221 -16.67 4.26 13.12
N PHE A 222 -15.95 4.53 14.20
CA PHE A 222 -15.48 3.49 15.13
C PHE A 222 -16.49 3.28 16.26
N GLY A 223 -17.12 2.10 16.31
CA GLY A 223 -18.00 1.75 17.41
C GLY A 223 -17.22 1.38 18.69
N ALA A 224 -17.91 1.27 19.82
CA ALA A 224 -17.31 0.82 21.08
C ALA A 224 -16.61 -0.56 20.96
N ARG A 225 -17.09 -1.42 20.04
CA ARG A 225 -16.45 -2.71 19.74
C ARG A 225 -15.09 -2.55 19.08
N ASP A 226 -14.96 -1.59 18.18
CA ASP A 226 -13.74 -1.33 17.41
C ASP A 226 -12.68 -0.68 18.29
N LEU A 227 -13.10 0.27 19.12
CA LEU A 227 -12.25 0.85 20.16
C LEU A 227 -11.71 -0.20 21.15
N ARG A 228 -12.56 -1.13 21.61
CA ARG A 228 -12.11 -2.27 22.44
C ARG A 228 -11.19 -3.26 21.71
N ARG A 229 -11.29 -3.37 20.38
CA ARG A 229 -10.35 -4.17 19.59
C ARG A 229 -9.00 -3.48 19.48
N LEU A 230 -9.01 -2.17 19.22
CA LEU A 230 -7.80 -1.36 19.15
C LEU A 230 -7.04 -1.36 20.49
N HIS A 231 -7.75 -1.19 21.61
CA HIS A 231 -7.16 -1.27 22.95
C HIS A 231 -6.46 -2.61 23.16
N ARG A 232 -7.18 -3.72 22.96
CA ARG A 232 -6.61 -5.07 23.12
C ARG A 232 -5.45 -5.33 22.18
N TYR A 233 -5.49 -4.82 20.95
CA TYR A 233 -4.39 -4.94 20.00
C TYR A 233 -3.14 -4.26 20.55
N VAL A 234 -3.25 -3.02 21.06
CA VAL A 234 -2.13 -2.32 21.69
C VAL A 234 -1.66 -3.08 22.94
N GLU A 235 -2.55 -3.46 23.85
CA GLU A 235 -2.18 -4.24 25.05
C GLU A 235 -1.46 -5.56 24.72
N SER A 236 -1.76 -6.18 23.57
CA SER A 236 -1.10 -7.40 23.10
C SER A 236 0.24 -7.17 22.38
N GLY A 237 0.78 -5.95 22.38
CA GLY A 237 2.04 -5.60 21.70
C GLY A 237 1.88 -4.90 20.35
N GLY A 238 0.64 -4.62 19.93
CA GLY A 238 0.34 -3.96 18.66
C GLY A 238 0.75 -2.49 18.64
N LYS A 239 0.96 -1.95 17.44
CA LYS A 239 1.49 -0.59 17.26
C LYS A 239 0.58 0.25 16.39
N VAL A 240 0.34 1.48 16.82
CA VAL A 240 -0.58 2.41 16.17
C VAL A 240 0.08 3.78 16.04
N LEU A 241 0.00 4.35 14.84
CA LEU A 241 0.39 5.72 14.52
C LEU A 241 -0.85 6.51 14.11
N VAL A 242 -1.14 7.60 14.81
CA VAL A 242 -2.22 8.53 14.47
C VAL A 242 -1.60 9.84 13.98
N LEU A 243 -1.89 10.21 12.73
CA LEU A 243 -1.47 11.48 12.14
C LEU A 243 -2.65 12.45 12.09
N LEU A 244 -2.64 13.48 12.94
CA LEU A 244 -3.73 14.46 13.01
C LEU A 244 -3.56 15.57 11.98
N ARG A 245 -4.67 16.03 11.42
CA ARG A 245 -4.71 17.16 10.48
C ARG A 245 -5.32 18.40 11.12
N GLN A 246 -4.85 19.59 10.74
CA GLN A 246 -5.35 20.85 11.28
C GLN A 246 -6.44 21.48 10.42
N PRO A 247 -7.38 22.21 11.03
CA PRO A 247 -7.86 22.07 12.40
C PRO A 247 -9.08 21.14 12.34
N SER A 248 -8.94 19.85 12.59
CA SER A 248 -10.12 18.99 12.73
C SER A 248 -10.80 19.21 14.10
N ALA A 249 -11.08 20.47 14.46
CA ALA A 249 -12.09 20.81 15.45
C ALA A 249 -13.45 20.62 14.76
N THR A 250 -13.89 19.38 14.64
CA THR A 250 -15.25 19.12 14.18
C THR A 250 -16.23 19.63 15.26
N PRO A 251 -17.40 20.19 14.88
CA PRO A 251 -18.45 20.62 15.82
C PRO A 251 -18.87 19.54 16.84
N ALA A 252 -18.53 18.29 16.56
CA ALA A 252 -18.86 17.14 17.36
C ALA A 252 -17.84 16.84 18.47
N LEU A 253 -16.56 17.23 18.32
CA LEU A 253 -15.58 17.28 19.42
C LEU A 253 -16.02 18.29 20.50
N LYS A 254 -16.60 19.43 20.09
CA LYS A 254 -17.10 20.47 21.00
C LYS A 254 -18.34 20.01 21.81
N ARG A 255 -19.24 19.22 21.21
CA ARG A 255 -20.46 18.69 21.88
C ARG A 255 -20.20 17.57 22.89
N LEU A 256 -19.04 16.91 22.78
CA LEU A 256 -18.68 15.79 23.64
C LEU A 256 -18.16 16.27 25.00
N PHE A 257 -17.39 17.38 25.02
CA PHE A 257 -16.91 18.00 26.26
C PHE A 257 -18.05 18.53 27.13
N ASP A 258 -19.15 19.00 26.51
CA ASP A 258 -20.35 19.50 27.20
C ASP A 258 -21.15 18.38 27.92
N MET A 259 -20.92 17.11 27.64
CA MET A 259 -21.74 15.98 28.11
C MET A 259 -21.19 15.26 29.35
N PHE A 260 -19.95 15.55 29.76
CA PHE A 260 -19.24 14.81 30.82
C PHE A 260 -18.78 15.67 32.02
N ASP A 261 -19.39 16.84 32.21
CA ASP A 261 -19.12 17.73 33.37
C ASP A 261 -17.64 18.12 33.54
N LEU A 262 -16.91 18.22 32.42
CA LEU A 262 -15.56 18.76 32.37
C LEU A 262 -15.65 20.28 32.22
N ARG A 263 -15.32 21.01 33.29
CA ARG A 263 -15.35 22.47 33.33
C ARG A 263 -14.26 23.09 32.45
N VAL A 264 -14.67 23.62 31.31
CA VAL A 264 -14.00 24.77 30.67
C VAL A 264 -14.85 25.99 31.02
N ASP A 265 -14.25 26.98 31.69
CA ASP A 265 -14.92 28.21 32.14
C ASP A 265 -15.51 28.97 30.93
N PRO A 266 -16.84 28.99 30.73
CA PRO A 266 -17.44 29.65 29.60
C PRO A 266 -18.11 30.96 30.05
N GLY A 267 -17.60 32.08 29.55
CA GLY A 267 -18.41 33.30 29.45
C GLY A 267 -19.73 33.00 28.71
N PRO A 268 -20.80 33.75 29.01
CA PRO A 268 -22.16 33.29 28.81
C PRO A 268 -22.52 33.30 27.32
N PHE A 269 -23.19 32.24 26.84
CA PHE A 269 -24.47 32.33 26.13
C PHE A 269 -25.05 30.93 25.82
N GLU A 270 -26.38 30.91 25.82
CA GLU A 270 -27.33 29.82 26.05
C GLU A 270 -27.89 29.16 24.77
N TYR A 271 -28.29 27.88 24.90
CA TYR A 271 -29.31 27.09 24.14
C TYR A 271 -29.05 26.81 22.62
N PHE A 272 -29.37 25.65 21.98
CA PHE A 272 -30.44 24.63 22.07
C PHE A 272 -29.98 23.21 21.56
N GLU A 273 -30.88 22.23 21.71
CA GLU A 273 -30.84 20.75 21.65
C GLU A 273 -30.25 19.93 20.46
N ARG A 274 -29.86 18.68 20.84
CA ARG A 274 -29.92 17.35 20.16
C ARG A 274 -29.60 17.23 18.66
N VAL A 275 -28.42 16.65 18.36
CA VAL A 275 -28.21 15.54 17.38
C VAL A 275 -26.94 14.76 17.77
N SER A 276 -27.05 13.44 17.91
CA SER A 276 -25.99 12.44 18.18
C SER A 276 -25.10 12.20 16.94
N HIS A 277 -23.83 11.84 17.18
CA HIS A 277 -22.76 11.41 16.24
C HIS A 277 -21.74 12.49 15.81
N ALA A 278 -20.66 12.61 16.57
CA ALA A 278 -19.26 12.36 16.12
C ALA A 278 -18.29 12.65 17.30
N ALA A 279 -17.84 11.59 17.99
CA ALA A 279 -17.07 11.64 19.23
C ALA A 279 -15.70 10.94 19.09
N ASP A 280 -15.27 10.66 17.86
CA ASP A 280 -14.65 9.37 17.61
C ASP A 280 -13.11 9.38 17.79
N THR A 281 -12.46 10.53 17.57
CA THR A 281 -11.06 10.71 17.97
C THR A 281 -10.95 10.79 19.48
N GLN A 282 -11.89 11.46 20.15
CA GLN A 282 -11.88 11.57 21.61
C GLN A 282 -12.08 10.21 22.28
N GLY A 283 -13.00 9.37 21.80
CA GLY A 283 -13.19 8.02 22.34
C GLY A 283 -11.94 7.11 22.21
N LEU A 284 -11.14 7.29 21.15
CA LEU A 284 -9.83 6.63 21.04
C LEU A 284 -8.87 7.17 22.10
N LEU A 285 -8.79 8.49 22.27
CA LEU A 285 -7.87 9.13 23.21
C LEU A 285 -8.21 8.84 24.67
N ASP A 286 -9.50 8.85 25.03
CA ASP A 286 -10.00 8.59 26.39
C ASP A 286 -9.55 7.22 26.89
N ILE A 287 -9.63 6.21 26.03
CA ILE A 287 -9.20 4.83 26.33
C ILE A 287 -7.70 4.77 26.68
N PHE A 288 -6.88 5.61 26.03
CA PHE A 288 -5.44 5.64 26.22
C PHE A 288 -4.97 6.80 27.11
N GLN A 289 -5.90 7.51 27.77
CA GLN A 289 -5.61 8.67 28.62
C GLN A 289 -4.78 9.75 27.91
N LEU A 290 -5.07 9.96 26.63
CA LEU A 290 -4.53 11.06 25.83
C LEU A 290 -5.60 12.14 25.66
N GLU A 291 -5.20 13.36 25.32
CA GLU A 291 -6.12 14.47 25.10
C GLU A 291 -5.60 15.35 23.95
N ILE A 292 -6.48 15.81 23.07
CA ILE A 292 -6.13 16.83 22.06
C ILE A 292 -6.77 18.13 22.50
N ASP A 293 -5.98 19.20 22.52
CA ASP A 293 -6.49 20.55 22.67
C ASP A 293 -6.38 21.28 21.32
N PRO A 294 -7.43 21.23 20.48
CA PRO A 294 -7.41 21.84 19.17
C PRO A 294 -7.55 23.36 19.24
N SER A 295 -7.91 23.93 20.40
CA SER A 295 -7.96 25.38 20.60
C SER A 295 -6.55 25.98 20.67
N VAL A 296 -5.58 25.18 21.10
CA VAL A 296 -4.18 25.57 21.18
C VAL A 296 -3.42 25.06 19.95
N VAL A 297 -3.46 25.90 18.91
CA VAL A 297 -2.72 25.67 17.66
C VAL A 297 -1.36 26.38 17.71
N CYS A 298 -0.28 25.61 17.68
CA CYS A 298 1.06 26.15 17.48
C CYS A 298 1.26 26.41 15.98
N ARG A 299 1.32 27.68 15.55
CA ARG A 299 1.56 28.04 14.14
C ARG A 299 3.02 28.40 13.88
N ARG A 300 3.60 27.76 12.86
CA ARG A 300 4.95 27.94 12.34
C ARG A 300 5.99 28.00 13.46
N LYS A 301 5.93 27.03 14.36
CA LYS A 301 6.88 26.91 15.47
C LYS A 301 7.90 25.82 15.18
N ALA A 302 9.10 26.02 15.71
CA ALA A 302 10.13 25.00 15.68
C ALA A 302 9.65 23.77 16.46
N LEU A 303 9.75 22.61 15.85
CA LEU A 303 9.51 21.33 16.48
C LEU A 303 10.79 20.89 17.19
N VAL A 304 10.67 20.63 18.49
CA VAL A 304 11.78 20.26 19.36
C VAL A 304 11.45 18.91 19.99
N ALA A 305 12.40 17.99 20.05
CA ALA A 305 12.23 16.74 20.77
C ALA A 305 12.11 17.00 22.29
N ALA A 306 11.53 16.06 23.03
CA ALA A 306 11.29 16.22 24.47
C ALA A 306 12.59 16.37 25.29
N ASP A 307 13.72 15.91 24.76
CA ASP A 307 15.07 16.07 25.31
C ASP A 307 15.72 17.44 24.98
N GLY A 308 15.01 18.32 24.27
CA GLY A 308 15.49 19.64 23.86
C GLY A 308 16.22 19.67 22.52
N GLN A 309 16.42 18.54 21.84
CA GLN A 309 17.07 18.53 20.54
C GLN A 309 16.18 19.16 19.46
N SER A 310 16.73 20.12 18.72
CA SER A 310 16.05 20.70 17.55
C SER A 310 15.93 19.66 16.44
N THR A 311 14.75 19.61 15.81
CA THR A 311 14.53 18.78 14.61
C THR A 311 14.93 19.49 13.32
N GLY A 312 15.16 20.82 13.37
CA GLY A 312 15.29 21.66 12.18
C GLY A 312 13.98 21.87 11.41
N VAL A 313 12.86 21.35 11.93
CA VAL A 313 11.55 21.45 11.28
C VAL A 313 10.74 22.59 11.92
N VAL A 314 10.11 23.39 11.08
CA VAL A 314 9.08 24.35 11.45
C VAL A 314 7.77 23.88 10.86
N ALA A 315 6.73 23.82 11.67
CA ALA A 315 5.43 23.30 11.26
C ALA A 315 4.29 23.93 12.09
N ASP A 316 3.07 23.64 11.66
CA ASP A 316 1.87 23.85 12.47
C ASP A 316 1.55 22.55 13.23
N GLY A 317 1.07 22.66 14.48
CA GLY A 317 0.76 21.50 15.32
C GLY A 317 -0.33 21.77 16.35
N VAL A 318 -1.18 20.78 16.61
CA VAL A 318 -2.16 20.83 17.71
C VAL A 318 -1.54 20.22 18.96
N VAL A 319 -1.98 20.69 20.12
CA VAL A 319 -1.49 20.16 21.40
C VAL A 319 -2.07 18.78 21.64
N VAL A 320 -1.19 17.84 22.02
CA VAL A 320 -1.53 16.46 22.41
C VAL A 320 -0.97 16.22 23.80
N ARG A 321 -1.84 16.02 24.78
CA ARG A 321 -1.52 15.79 26.21
C ARG A 321 -1.75 14.32 26.57
N GLY A 322 -1.27 13.94 27.75
CA GLY A 322 -1.25 12.57 28.23
C GLY A 322 -0.05 11.77 27.72
N GLY A 323 0.17 10.60 28.32
CA GLY A 323 1.28 9.71 27.99
C GLY A 323 2.67 10.37 28.06
N LYS A 324 3.63 9.77 27.36
CA LYS A 324 5.01 10.25 27.23
C LYS A 324 5.10 11.25 26.09
N THR A 325 5.41 12.51 26.39
CA THR A 325 5.68 13.53 25.35
C THR A 325 6.94 13.16 24.56
N LEU A 326 6.87 13.17 23.23
CA LEU A 326 8.02 12.97 22.35
C LEU A 326 8.50 14.27 21.69
N TYR A 327 7.58 15.17 21.34
CA TYR A 327 7.91 16.44 20.70
C TYR A 327 7.06 17.58 21.23
N ARG A 328 7.66 18.78 21.20
CA ARG A 328 7.08 20.03 21.65
C ARG A 328 7.19 21.12 20.58
N MET A 329 6.22 22.03 20.58
CA MET A 329 6.28 23.30 19.86
C MET A 329 5.97 24.42 20.84
N ALA A 330 6.83 25.44 20.92
CA ALA A 330 6.70 26.52 21.90
C ALA A 330 6.48 26.01 23.35
N GLY A 331 7.17 24.93 23.73
CA GLY A 331 7.06 24.28 25.04
C GLY A 331 5.85 23.35 25.22
N LEU A 332 4.85 23.43 24.34
CA LEU A 332 3.62 22.64 24.43
C LEU A 332 3.79 21.27 23.73
N PRO A 333 3.27 20.17 24.30
CA PRO A 333 3.40 18.85 23.71
C PRO A 333 2.54 18.73 22.46
N VAL A 334 3.14 18.32 21.34
CA VAL A 334 2.45 18.15 20.04
C VAL A 334 2.61 16.74 19.47
N ALA A 335 3.32 15.87 20.18
CA ALA A 335 3.32 14.43 19.95
C ALA A 335 3.47 13.71 21.29
N ALA A 336 2.61 12.71 21.51
CA ALA A 336 2.58 11.93 22.72
C ALA A 336 2.46 10.43 22.39
N MET A 337 3.04 9.61 23.25
CA MET A 337 3.05 8.17 23.12
C MET A 337 2.47 7.51 24.38
N TYR A 338 1.52 6.63 24.18
CA TYR A 338 1.05 5.68 25.17
C TYR A 338 1.76 4.34 24.95
N GLU A 339 2.20 3.70 26.04
CA GLU A 339 2.88 2.41 26.01
C GLU A 339 2.19 1.43 26.97
N ALA A 340 1.96 0.20 26.53
CA ALA A 340 1.43 -0.90 27.33
C ALA A 340 2.17 -2.19 26.98
N GLY A 341 3.14 -2.58 27.81
CA GLY A 341 4.08 -3.65 27.48
C GLY A 341 4.88 -3.30 26.21
N ASP A 342 4.86 -4.20 25.22
CA ASP A 342 5.47 -3.95 23.90
C ASP A 342 4.58 -3.10 22.97
N GLY A 343 3.34 -2.83 23.40
CA GLY A 343 2.33 -2.09 22.67
C GLY A 343 2.55 -0.60 22.70
N LYS A 344 2.30 0.06 21.56
CA LYS A 344 2.52 1.51 21.42
C LYS A 344 1.40 2.18 20.65
N LEU A 345 0.93 3.31 21.15
CA LEU A 345 0.11 4.25 20.41
C LEU A 345 0.82 5.60 20.37
N LEU A 346 1.18 6.06 19.18
CA LEU A 346 1.80 7.36 18.95
C LEU A 346 0.81 8.29 18.25
N VAL A 347 0.50 9.42 18.89
CA VAL A 347 -0.38 10.45 18.34
C VAL A 347 0.45 11.68 17.97
N ILE A 348 0.34 12.12 16.72
CA ILE A 348 1.08 13.24 16.15
C ILE A 348 0.13 14.39 15.81
N GLY A 349 0.25 15.50 16.54
CA GLY A 349 -0.53 16.73 16.33
C GLY A 349 -0.09 17.58 15.13
N PHE A 350 1.01 17.23 14.48
CA PHE A 350 1.56 17.93 13.31
C PHE A 350 1.54 17.05 12.05
N GLY A 351 0.55 16.17 11.91
CA GLY A 351 0.44 15.23 10.77
C GLY A 351 0.34 15.92 9.40
N GLU A 352 -0.12 17.17 9.36
CA GLU A 352 -0.15 18.02 8.16
C GLU A 352 1.23 18.16 7.48
N LEU A 353 2.31 18.03 8.26
CA LEU A 353 3.70 18.08 7.79
C LEU A 353 4.01 16.96 6.79
N PHE A 354 3.30 15.83 6.87
CA PHE A 354 3.59 14.63 6.10
C PHE A 354 2.70 14.47 4.87
N ARG A 355 1.92 15.49 4.52
CA ARG A 355 1.18 15.52 3.26
C ARG A 355 2.11 15.72 2.09
N ASP A 356 1.72 15.24 0.92
CA ASP A 356 2.55 15.33 -0.28
C ASP A 356 2.89 16.77 -0.66
N SER A 357 1.94 17.71 -0.48
CA SER A 357 2.16 19.14 -0.71
C SER A 357 3.26 19.72 0.20
N ALA A 358 3.43 19.16 1.40
CA ALA A 358 4.50 19.50 2.33
C ALA A 358 5.78 18.65 2.14
N MET A 359 5.72 17.54 1.41
CA MET A 359 6.81 16.56 1.27
C MET A 359 7.46 16.54 -0.12
N GLY A 360 7.11 17.48 -1.01
CA GLY A 360 7.81 17.71 -2.28
C GLY A 360 7.29 16.91 -3.47
N HIS A 361 6.15 16.23 -3.36
CA HIS A 361 5.59 15.36 -4.40
C HIS A 361 6.53 14.24 -4.89
N THR A 362 5.98 13.20 -5.50
CA THR A 362 6.75 12.03 -5.97
C THR A 362 7.63 12.30 -7.20
N ASN A 363 7.39 13.38 -7.96
CA ASN A 363 7.84 13.45 -9.36
C ASN A 363 8.81 14.59 -9.70
N ALA A 364 9.26 15.46 -8.79
CA ALA A 364 10.04 16.62 -9.26
C ALA A 364 10.88 17.42 -8.24
N THR A 365 10.70 17.28 -6.93
CA THR A 365 11.40 18.18 -6.00
C THR A 365 12.65 17.54 -5.43
N LEU A 366 13.82 18.06 -5.83
CA LEU A 366 15.07 17.82 -5.11
C LEU A 366 14.91 18.36 -3.68
N PRO A 367 15.08 17.52 -2.64
CA PRO A 367 14.80 17.95 -1.29
C PRO A 367 15.89 18.90 -0.79
N ASP A 368 15.46 20.11 -0.40
CA ASP A 368 16.28 21.03 0.39
C ASP A 368 16.48 20.50 1.82
N GLU A 369 17.27 21.22 2.63
CA GLU A 369 17.54 20.79 4.01
C GLU A 369 16.29 20.74 4.90
N GLN A 370 15.30 21.58 4.65
CA GLN A 370 14.04 21.57 5.41
C GLN A 370 13.24 20.31 5.07
N LEU A 371 13.14 19.96 3.79
CA LEU A 371 12.44 18.77 3.34
C LEU A 371 13.18 17.49 3.78
N LYS A 372 14.51 17.45 3.70
CA LYS A 372 15.32 16.36 4.29
C LYS A 372 15.06 16.23 5.79
N ALA A 373 14.93 17.32 6.54
CA ALA A 373 14.62 17.29 7.96
C ALA A 373 13.24 16.67 8.24
N ARG A 374 12.22 16.97 7.41
CA ARG A 374 10.89 16.34 7.51
C ARG A 374 10.94 14.83 7.27
N PHE A 375 11.69 14.38 6.27
CA PHE A 375 11.89 12.95 6.01
C PHE A 375 12.63 12.24 7.15
N ARG A 376 13.71 12.84 7.68
CA ARG A 376 14.42 12.29 8.85
C ARG A 376 13.50 12.18 10.07
N LEU A 377 12.63 13.18 10.28
CA LEU A 377 11.62 13.14 11.35
C LEU A 377 10.63 11.99 11.14
N LEU A 378 10.06 11.83 9.93
CA LEU A 378 9.16 10.72 9.61
C LEU A 378 9.80 9.36 9.92
N PHE A 379 11.04 9.16 9.47
CA PHE A 379 11.77 7.92 9.75
C PHE A 379 12.00 7.69 11.23
N LYS A 380 12.40 8.72 11.99
CA LYS A 380 12.55 8.60 13.45
C LYS A 380 11.22 8.21 14.13
N LEU A 381 10.09 8.80 13.72
CA LEU A 381 8.77 8.46 14.27
C LEU A 381 8.39 7.01 13.99
N LEU A 382 8.62 6.53 12.76
CA LEU A 382 8.39 5.13 12.39
C LEU A 382 9.30 4.17 13.16
N GLN A 383 10.58 4.55 13.36
CA GLN A 383 11.55 3.76 14.11
C GLN A 383 11.24 3.67 15.61
N PHE A 384 10.61 4.69 16.20
CA PHE A 384 10.14 4.62 17.59
C PHE A 384 9.08 3.52 17.79
N LEU A 385 8.22 3.33 16.79
CA LEU A 385 7.21 2.28 16.80
C LEU A 385 7.84 0.95 16.43
N LEU A 386 8.37 0.84 15.22
CA LEU A 386 9.01 -0.35 14.69
C LEU A 386 10.51 -0.09 14.56
N PRO A 387 11.35 -0.59 15.47
CA PRO A 387 12.80 -0.55 15.24
C PRO A 387 13.14 -1.41 14.02
N PRO A 388 14.09 -0.98 13.17
CA PRO A 388 14.48 -1.75 11.99
C PRO A 388 15.10 -3.08 12.42
N GLU A 389 14.80 -4.17 11.71
CA GLU A 389 15.45 -5.46 11.97
C GLU A 389 16.97 -5.32 11.80
N GLU A 390 17.75 -5.70 12.83
CA GLU A 390 19.23 -5.64 12.84
C GLU A 390 19.90 -6.55 11.79
N HIS A 391 19.14 -7.38 11.08
CA HIS A 391 19.66 -8.39 10.17
C HIS A 391 19.85 -7.83 8.76
N LEU A 392 20.88 -6.99 8.61
CA LEU A 392 21.47 -6.72 7.31
C LEU A 392 22.83 -7.42 7.22
N PRO A 393 23.06 -8.26 6.19
CA PRO A 393 24.41 -8.57 5.77
C PRO A 393 25.14 -7.25 5.48
N GLN A 394 26.36 -7.08 6.02
CA GLN A 394 27.15 -5.83 5.90
C GLN A 394 27.27 -5.29 4.46
N ALA A 395 27.11 -6.15 3.43
CA ALA A 395 27.12 -5.78 2.03
C ALA A 395 26.03 -4.76 1.63
N VAL A 396 24.81 -4.84 2.19
CA VAL A 396 23.72 -3.90 1.86
C VAL A 396 23.89 -2.57 2.61
N LEU A 397 24.48 -2.60 3.81
CA LEU A 397 24.83 -1.39 4.56
C LEU A 397 25.95 -0.61 3.88
N HIS A 398 26.82 -1.26 3.12
CA HIS A 398 27.87 -0.58 2.37
C HIS A 398 27.29 0.23 1.20
N GLU A 399 26.25 -0.28 0.53
CA GLU A 399 25.54 0.39 -0.55
C GLU A 399 24.72 1.59 -0.05
N VAL A 400 24.03 1.47 1.09
CA VAL A 400 23.31 2.60 1.73
C VAL A 400 24.28 3.68 2.25
N LYS A 401 25.47 3.30 2.73
CA LYS A 401 26.50 4.26 3.12
C LYS A 401 27.08 5.00 1.90
N THR A 402 27.27 4.32 0.76
CA THR A 402 27.72 4.98 -0.47
C THR A 402 26.62 5.79 -1.17
N ASP A 403 25.34 5.40 -1.04
CA ASP A 403 24.21 6.17 -1.56
C ASP A 403 23.85 7.39 -0.70
N THR A 404 24.49 7.62 0.45
CA THR A 404 24.44 8.96 1.07
C THR A 404 25.39 9.96 0.42
N ALA A 405 26.18 9.55 -0.59
CA ALA A 405 27.06 10.44 -1.33
C ALA A 405 26.32 11.44 -2.25
N TRP A 406 25.06 11.18 -2.65
CA TRP A 406 24.22 12.20 -3.32
C TRP A 406 23.48 13.12 -2.33
N MET A 407 23.61 12.88 -1.02
CA MET A 407 23.12 13.79 0.03
C MET A 407 24.21 14.72 0.59
N LYS A 408 25.47 14.56 0.19
CA LYS A 408 26.50 15.60 0.26
C LYS A 408 26.52 16.36 -1.05
#